data_AF-D2Z2B8-F1
#
_entry.id   AF-D2Z2B8-F1
#
_cell.length_a   1.000
_cell.length_b   1.000
_cell.length_c   1.000
_cell.angle_alpha   90.00
_cell.angle_beta   90.00
_cell.angle_gamma   90.00
#
_symmetry.space_group_name_H-M   'P 1'
#
loop_
_entity.id
_entity.type
_entity.pdbx_description
1 polymer ?
#
loop_
_entity_poly.entity_id
_entity_poly.type
_entity_poly.pdbx_seq_one_letter_code
_entity_poly.pdbx_strand_id
1 'polypeptide(L)'
;MSLEQAIVDRIVEGAVPRITAEVERKIREEFSLRKEPIPDRLIDAREASTLCGIKRGTWYDLVKGGYAPKAISLSDTLKRWKLSEVMEYIEQRQGLRDIPVK
;
A
#
# COMPACT_ATOMS: atom_id res chain seq x y z
N MET A 1 25.82 -40.47 -23.64
CA MET A 1 24.50 -39.82 -23.50
C MET A 1 23.49 -40.68 -24.25
N SER A 2 22.38 -41.07 -23.62
CA SER A 2 21.35 -41.92 -24.25
C SER A 2 20.51 -41.11 -25.24
N LEU A 3 20.03 -41.74 -26.33
CA LEU A 3 19.15 -41.12 -27.31
C LEU A 3 17.86 -40.59 -26.65
N GLU A 4 17.34 -41.31 -25.66
CA GLU A 4 16.18 -40.89 -24.88
C GLU A 4 16.46 -39.62 -24.09
N GLN A 5 17.66 -39.50 -23.51
CA GLN A 5 18.07 -38.32 -22.77
C GLN A 5 18.20 -37.10 -23.69
N ALA A 6 18.78 -37.28 -24.87
CA ALA A 6 18.92 -36.20 -25.85
C ALA A 6 17.57 -35.69 -26.39
N ILE A 7 16.56 -36.57 -26.48
CA ILE A 7 15.18 -36.20 -26.86
C ILE A 7 14.52 -35.42 -25.73
N VAL A 8 14.64 -35.87 -24.49
CA VAL A 8 14.10 -35.19 -23.31
C VAL A 8 14.72 -33.80 -23.15
N ASP A 9 16.05 -33.69 -23.23
CA ASP A 9 16.76 -32.42 -23.08
C ASP A 9 16.31 -31.41 -24.13
N ARG A 10 16.15 -31.83 -25.39
CA ARG A 10 15.68 -30.97 -26.48
C ARG A 10 14.23 -30.52 -26.33
N ILE A 11 13.36 -31.36 -25.76
CA ILE A 11 11.99 -31.01 -25.42
C ILE A 11 11.98 -30.00 -24.27
N VAL A 12 12.78 -30.24 -23.23
CA VAL A 12 12.89 -29.36 -22.06
C VAL A 12 13.43 -27.98 -22.46
N GLU A 13 14.50 -27.92 -23.24
CA GLU A 13 15.11 -26.67 -23.72
C GLU A 13 14.16 -25.81 -24.56
N GLY A 14 13.30 -26.45 -25.38
CA GLY A 14 12.39 -25.73 -26.27
C GLY A 14 11.02 -25.40 -25.67
N ALA A 15 10.45 -26.32 -24.88
CA ALA A 15 9.08 -26.23 -24.40
C ALA A 15 8.97 -25.52 -23.05
N VAL A 16 9.91 -25.76 -22.13
CA VAL A 16 9.81 -25.20 -20.76
C VAL A 16 9.87 -23.67 -20.77
N PRO A 17 10.81 -22.99 -21.46
CA PRO A 17 10.83 -21.53 -21.47
C PRO A 17 9.57 -20.90 -22.06
N ARG A 18 8.96 -21.55 -23.07
CA ARG A 18 7.71 -21.07 -23.70
C ARG A 18 6.52 -21.20 -22.76
N ILE A 19 6.41 -22.33 -22.05
CA ILE A 19 5.35 -22.56 -21.07
C ILE A 19 5.52 -21.57 -19.90
N THR A 20 6.74 -21.38 -19.40
CA THR A 20 7.01 -20.45 -18.30
C THR A 20 6.66 -19.01 -18.69
N ALA A 21 7.09 -18.54 -19.87
CA ALA A 21 6.78 -17.18 -20.34
C ALA A 21 5.27 -16.95 -20.55
N GLU A 22 4.55 -17.97 -21.05
CA GLU A 22 3.09 -17.92 -21.22
C GLU A 22 2.35 -17.84 -19.88
N VAL A 23 2.80 -18.62 -18.89
CA VAL A 23 2.27 -18.58 -17.52
C VAL A 23 2.54 -17.22 -16.87
N GLU A 24 3.76 -16.69 -16.99
CA GLU A 24 4.13 -15.37 -16.47
C GLU A 24 3.31 -14.24 -17.10
N ARG A 25 3.07 -14.31 -18.42
CA ARG A 25 2.23 -13.34 -19.13
C ARG A 25 0.79 -13.37 -18.60
N LYS A 26 0.19 -14.56 -18.49
CA LYS A 26 -1.19 -14.71 -17.98
C LYS A 26 -1.32 -14.24 -16.54
N ILE A 27 -0.35 -14.56 -15.68
CA ILE A 27 -0.32 -14.07 -14.30
C ILE A 27 -0.27 -12.54 -14.31
N ARG A 28 0.60 -11.93 -15.13
CA ARG A 28 0.70 -10.46 -15.23
C ARG A 28 -0.59 -9.81 -15.73
N GLU A 29 -1.26 -10.40 -16.72
CA GLU A 29 -2.55 -9.92 -17.24
C GLU A 29 -3.66 -10.01 -16.18
N GLU A 30 -3.78 -11.15 -15.50
CA GLU A 30 -4.73 -11.33 -14.38
C GLU A 30 -4.48 -10.34 -13.24
N PHE A 31 -3.21 -10.14 -12.85
CA PHE A 31 -2.85 -9.17 -11.81
C PHE A 31 -3.13 -7.72 -12.23
N SER A 32 -3.03 -7.41 -13.53
CA SER A 32 -3.33 -6.06 -14.04
C SER A 32 -4.84 -5.80 -14.11
N LEU A 33 -5.64 -6.83 -14.37
CA LEU A 33 -7.11 -6.74 -14.48
C LEU A 33 -7.80 -6.66 -13.11
N ARG A 34 -7.22 -7.25 -12.06
CA ARG A 34 -7.77 -7.22 -10.68
C ARG A 34 -7.34 -6.03 -9.84
N LYS A 35 -6.82 -4.98 -10.48
CA LYS A 35 -6.44 -3.75 -9.79
C LYS A 35 -7.68 -2.92 -9.44
N GLU A 36 -8.64 -3.54 -8.75
CA GLU A 36 -9.60 -2.77 -7.97
C GLU A 36 -8.77 -1.95 -6.97
N PRO A 37 -8.97 -0.61 -6.88
CA PRO A 37 -8.30 0.16 -5.87
C PRO A 37 -8.72 -0.42 -4.53
N ILE A 38 -7.79 -0.99 -3.78
CA ILE A 38 -8.05 -1.47 -2.42
C ILE A 38 -8.68 -0.27 -1.69
N PRO A 39 -9.93 -0.37 -1.23
CA PRO A 39 -10.60 0.75 -0.62
C PRO A 39 -9.82 1.16 0.62
N ASP A 40 -9.40 2.42 0.64
CA ASP A 40 -8.58 2.94 1.70
C ASP A 40 -9.31 2.86 3.05
N ARG A 41 -8.61 2.35 4.06
CA ARG A 41 -9.20 2.07 5.36
C ARG A 41 -9.52 3.38 6.07
N LEU A 42 -10.77 3.52 6.48
CA LEU A 42 -11.20 4.66 7.29
C LEU A 42 -10.99 4.41 8.77
N ILE A 43 -10.28 5.32 9.44
CA ILE A 43 -9.99 5.28 10.87
C ILE A 43 -10.75 6.38 11.63
N ASP A 44 -10.99 6.17 12.92
CA ASP A 44 -11.59 7.20 13.78
C ASP A 44 -10.53 8.12 14.43
N ALA A 45 -11.02 9.14 15.14
CA ALA A 45 -10.15 10.10 15.83
C ALA A 45 -9.31 9.46 16.94
N ARG A 46 -9.81 8.39 17.58
CA ARG A 46 -9.05 7.70 18.64
C ARG A 46 -7.85 7.01 18.02
N GLU A 47 -8.08 6.22 16.99
CA GLU A 47 -7.04 5.51 16.25
C GLU A 47 -6.03 6.48 15.63
N ALA A 48 -6.48 7.53 14.94
CA ALA A 48 -5.59 8.55 14.38
C ALA A 48 -4.71 9.21 15.46
N SER A 49 -5.29 9.55 16.61
CA SER A 49 -4.54 10.14 17.73
C SER A 49 -3.53 9.16 18.34
N THR A 50 -3.87 7.86 18.41
CA THR A 50 -2.98 6.81 18.89
C THR A 50 -1.79 6.62 17.94
N LEU A 51 -2.04 6.57 16.62
CA LEU A 51 -0.98 6.46 15.61
C LEU A 51 -0.01 7.65 15.66
N CYS A 52 -0.54 8.86 15.88
CA CYS A 52 0.26 10.07 16.00
C CYS A 52 0.94 10.25 17.38
N GLY A 53 0.64 9.39 18.36
CA GLY A 53 1.18 9.51 19.72
C GLY A 53 0.72 10.76 20.48
N ILE A 54 -0.48 11.29 20.18
CA ILE A 54 -1.02 12.51 20.80
C ILE A 54 -2.41 12.29 21.41
N LYS A 55 -2.86 13.25 22.23
CA LYS A 55 -4.21 13.23 22.79
C LYS A 55 -5.26 13.49 21.70
N ARG A 56 -6.44 12.87 21.85
CA ARG A 56 -7.57 13.06 20.91
C ARG A 56 -7.99 14.52 20.74
N GLY A 57 -7.96 15.32 21.81
CA GLY A 57 -8.23 16.76 21.73
C GLY A 57 -7.23 17.49 20.83
N THR A 58 -5.94 17.24 21.05
CA THR A 58 -4.86 17.78 20.21
C THR A 58 -5.00 17.38 18.75
N TRP A 59 -5.43 16.15 18.45
CA TRP A 59 -5.74 15.76 17.07
C TRP A 59 -6.81 16.65 16.45
N TYR A 60 -7.92 16.90 17.16
CA TYR A 60 -8.95 17.81 16.68
C TYR A 60 -8.46 19.25 16.51
N ASP A 61 -7.62 19.74 17.42
CA ASP A 61 -7.02 21.07 17.31
C ASP A 61 -6.15 21.19 16.05
N LEU A 62 -5.35 20.15 15.76
CA LEU A 62 -4.52 20.09 14.55
C LEU A 62 -5.36 20.02 13.28
N VAL A 63 -6.43 19.22 13.27
CA VAL A 63 -7.37 19.14 12.14
C VAL A 63 -8.05 20.50 11.92
N LYS A 64 -8.50 21.17 13.00
CA LYS A 64 -9.11 22.50 12.93
C LYS A 64 -8.13 23.56 12.46
N GLY A 65 -6.86 23.46 12.86
CA GLY A 65 -5.77 24.34 12.43
C GLY A 65 -5.23 24.06 11.03
N GLY A 66 -5.70 23.01 10.35
CA GLY A 66 -5.23 22.64 9.00
C GLY A 66 -3.85 21.97 8.98
N TYR A 67 -3.34 21.55 10.15
CA TYR A 67 -2.05 20.88 10.29
C TYR A 67 -2.13 19.35 10.23
N ALA A 68 -3.33 18.78 10.19
CA ALA A 68 -3.56 17.34 10.09
C ALA A 68 -4.56 17.06 8.96
N PRO A 69 -4.64 15.81 8.46
CA PRO A 69 -5.56 15.42 7.40
C PRO A 69 -7.01 15.82 7.68
N LYS A 70 -7.73 16.21 6.61
CA LYS A 70 -9.13 16.60 6.72
C LYS A 70 -10.00 15.39 6.99
N ALA A 71 -10.98 15.56 7.87
CA ALA A 71 -11.92 14.51 8.16
C ALA A 71 -12.95 14.37 7.03
N ILE A 72 -13.25 13.14 6.66
CA ILE A 72 -14.38 12.74 5.84
C ILE A 72 -15.60 12.66 6.74
N SER A 73 -16.64 13.45 6.44
CA SER A 73 -17.93 13.35 7.14
C SER A 73 -18.76 12.24 6.50
N LEU A 74 -19.07 11.20 7.27
CA LEU A 74 -20.02 10.15 6.88
C LEU A 74 -21.45 10.47 7.33
N SER A 75 -21.58 11.29 8.37
CA SER A 75 -22.82 11.91 8.85
C SER A 75 -22.50 13.23 9.56
N ASP A 76 -23.53 13.90 10.10
CA ASP A 76 -23.36 15.15 10.87
C ASP A 76 -22.42 15.00 12.08
N THR A 77 -22.37 13.81 12.68
CA THR A 77 -21.58 13.52 13.88
C THR A 77 -20.41 12.58 13.62
N LEU A 78 -20.46 11.78 12.55
CA LEU A 78 -19.46 10.76 12.27
C LEU A 78 -18.39 11.29 11.32
N LYS A 79 -17.20 11.50 11.87
CA LYS A 79 -16.00 11.92 11.14
C LYS A 79 -14.97 10.79 11.11
N ARG A 80 -14.39 10.55 9.93
CA ARG A 80 -13.36 9.53 9.68
C ARG A 80 -12.19 10.11 8.91
N TRP A 81 -11.05 9.44 8.96
CA TRP A 81 -9.85 9.82 8.21
C TRP A 81 -9.37 8.64 7.39
N LYS A 82 -8.76 8.92 6.24
CA LYS A 82 -8.04 7.91 5.48
C LYS A 82 -6.78 7.50 6.22
N LEU A 83 -6.55 6.20 6.35
CA LEU A 83 -5.34 5.70 6.97
C LEU A 83 -4.10 6.15 6.19
N SER A 84 -4.15 6.11 4.85
CA SER A 84 -3.05 6.58 4.00
C SER A 84 -2.62 8.01 4.32
N GLU A 85 -3.55 8.96 4.37
CA GLU A 85 -3.27 10.37 4.67
C GLU A 85 -2.70 10.57 6.08
N VAL A 86 -3.17 9.79 7.06
CA VAL A 86 -2.62 9.83 8.43
C VAL A 86 -1.20 9.27 8.47
N MET A 87 -0.90 8.22 7.71
CA MET A 87 0.45 7.67 7.61
C MET A 87 1.40 8.63 6.89
N GLU A 88 0.99 9.20 5.75
CA GLU A 88 1.77 10.23 5.03
C GLU A 88 2.08 11.42 5.94
N TYR A 89 1.11 11.84 6.75
CA TYR A 89 1.31 12.89 7.75
C TYR A 89 2.37 12.54 8.80
N ILE A 90 2.38 11.30 9.29
CA ILE A 90 3.37 10.82 10.25
C ILE A 90 4.76 10.79 9.60
N GLU A 91 4.85 10.28 8.38
CA GLU A 91 6.10 10.21 7.62
C GLU A 91 6.70 11.60 7.37
N GLN A 92 5.89 12.57 6.94
CA GLN A 92 6.33 13.96 6.75
C GLN A 92 6.92 14.55 8.04
N ARG A 93 6.34 14.21 9.20
CA ARG A 93 6.81 14.70 10.51
C ARG A 93 8.04 13.97 11.04
N GLN A 94 8.23 12.72 10.67
CA GLN A 94 9.43 11.96 11.03
C GLN A 94 10.61 12.37 10.14
N GLY A 95 10.40 12.54 8.83
CA GLY A 95 11.43 13.02 7.90
C GLY A 95 11.97 14.42 8.24
N LEU A 96 11.16 15.27 8.90
CA LEU A 96 11.60 16.56 9.43
C LEU A 96 12.52 16.45 10.66
N ARG A 97 12.51 15.33 11.39
CA ARG A 97 13.35 15.13 12.59
C ARG A 97 14.73 14.56 12.26
N ASP A 98 14.86 13.86 11.13
CA ASP A 98 16.10 13.20 10.72
C ASP A 98 17.04 14.09 9.89
N ILE A 99 16.79 15.40 9.82
CA ILE A 99 17.73 16.34 9.19
C ILE A 99 18.87 16.61 10.19
N PRO A 100 20.12 16.17 9.92
CA PRO A 100 21.25 16.52 10.77
C PRO A 100 21.48 18.03 10.64
N VAL A 101 21.31 18.74 11.76
CA VAL A 101 21.74 20.13 11.88
C VAL A 101 23.26 20.14 11.70
N LYS A 102 23.73 20.74 10.59
CA LYS A 102 25.15 20.99 10.34
C LYS A 102 25.66 22.13 11.21
#